data_AF-A0A972H0A7-F1
#
_entry.id   AF-A0A972H0A7-F1
#
_cell.length_a   1.000
_cell.length_b   1.000
_cell.length_c   1.000
_cell.angle_alpha   90.00
_cell.angle_beta   90.00
_cell.angle_gamma   90.00
#
_symmetry.space_group_name_H-M   'P 1'
#
loop_
_entity.id
_entity.type
_entity.pdbx_description
1 polymer ?
#
loop_
_entity_poly.entity_id
_entity_poly.type
_entity_poly.pdbx_seq_one_letter_code
_entity_poly.pdbx_strand_id
1 'polypeptide(L)'
;MSAWRRKGLELFYDIRFSFVGKGDTVYSLIFELRDRVVKSHLNNDNEDLDKIYNYAEWCFYQYRRSNYLNNAICVGFYEHLVEDEITRRAIPYRIKPDIFESVKTLFEWMLRKNKGLYEELVEEYNKINNTNFVI
;
A
#
# COMPACT_ATOMS: atom_id res chain seq x y z
N MET A 1 1.64 -16.69 17.52
CA MET A 1 1.47 -15.34 16.91
C MET A 1 1.32 -15.48 15.41
N SER A 2 0.36 -14.80 14.78
CA SER A 2 0.13 -14.83 13.32
C SER A 2 1.35 -14.33 12.53
N ALA A 3 1.49 -14.80 11.27
CA ALA A 3 2.63 -14.46 10.42
C ALA A 3 2.75 -12.95 10.17
N TRP A 4 1.63 -12.28 9.88
CA TRP A 4 1.59 -10.83 9.66
C TRP A 4 2.09 -10.05 10.88
N ARG A 5 1.65 -10.45 12.08
CA ARG A 5 2.01 -9.76 13.33
C ARG A 5 3.49 -9.92 13.65
N ARG A 6 4.05 -11.12 13.41
CA ARG A 6 5.48 -11.36 13.60
C ARG A 6 6.32 -10.48 12.68
N LYS A 7 6.00 -10.45 11.38
CA LYS A 7 6.70 -9.61 10.40
C LYS A 7 6.51 -8.12 10.71
N GLY A 8 5.31 -7.72 11.14
CA GLY A 8 5.04 -6.35 11.59
C GLY A 8 5.90 -5.94 12.79
N LEU A 9 6.08 -6.83 13.78
CA LEU A 9 6.95 -6.57 14.93
C LEU A 9 8.43 -6.46 14.57
N GLU A 10 8.89 -7.24 13.59
CA GLU A 10 10.26 -7.19 13.09
C GLU A 10 10.57 -5.84 12.42
N LEU A 11 9.58 -5.26 11.71
CA LEU A 11 9.76 -4.03 10.93
C LEU A 11 9.36 -2.75 11.67
N PHE A 12 8.34 -2.83 12.54
CA PHE A 12 7.66 -1.68 13.14
C PHE A 12 7.54 -1.82 14.66
N TYR A 13 8.65 -2.17 15.31
CA TYR A 13 8.69 -2.41 16.75
C TYR A 13 8.35 -1.15 17.59
N ASP A 14 8.63 0.04 17.05
CA ASP A 14 8.33 1.33 17.64
C ASP A 14 6.82 1.54 17.85
N ILE A 15 5.99 1.07 16.91
CA ILE A 15 4.51 1.14 16.99
C ILE A 15 3.87 -0.17 17.45
N ARG A 16 4.62 -1.09 18.06
CA ARG A 16 4.13 -2.42 18.45
C ARG A 16 2.83 -2.39 19.26
N PHE A 17 2.67 -1.39 20.14
CA PHE A 17 1.50 -1.30 21.01
C PHE A 17 0.19 -1.02 20.26
N SER A 18 0.26 -0.56 19.00
CA SER A 18 -0.90 -0.33 18.15
C SER A 18 -1.49 -1.60 17.52
N PHE A 19 -0.81 -2.77 17.58
CA PHE A 19 -1.27 -3.96 16.86
C PHE A 19 -0.99 -5.33 17.54
N VAL A 20 -0.51 -5.34 18.79
CA VAL A 20 -0.23 -6.57 19.57
C VAL A 20 -1.34 -6.97 20.53
N GLY A 21 -2.39 -6.16 20.68
CA GLY A 21 -3.54 -6.46 21.52
C GLY A 21 -4.27 -7.74 21.08
N LYS A 22 -4.93 -8.41 22.02
CA LYS A 22 -5.64 -9.68 21.78
C LYS A 22 -6.75 -9.56 20.73
N GLY A 23 -7.34 -8.37 20.59
CA GLY A 23 -8.36 -8.07 19.59
C GLY A 23 -7.82 -7.48 18.28
N ASP A 24 -6.52 -7.22 18.18
CA ASP A 24 -5.97 -6.56 17.01
C ASP A 24 -5.97 -7.48 15.79
N THR A 25 -6.27 -6.87 14.66
CA THR A 25 -6.23 -7.50 13.35
C THR A 25 -5.12 -6.87 12.52
N VAL A 26 -4.89 -7.40 11.32
CA VAL A 26 -3.92 -6.80 10.38
C VAL A 26 -4.30 -5.34 10.06
N TYR A 27 -5.59 -4.99 10.12
CA TYR A 27 -6.07 -3.62 9.92
C TYR A 27 -5.53 -2.64 10.96
N SER A 28 -5.34 -3.06 12.22
CA SER A 28 -4.77 -2.19 13.25
C SER A 28 -3.38 -1.68 12.82
N LEU A 29 -2.54 -2.57 12.27
CA LEU A 29 -1.24 -2.17 11.74
C LEU A 29 -1.38 -1.40 10.42
N ILE A 30 -2.25 -1.84 9.51
CA ILE A 30 -2.41 -1.16 8.21
C ILE A 30 -2.82 0.31 8.39
N PHE A 31 -3.71 0.64 9.32
CA PHE A 31 -4.08 2.02 9.59
C PHE A 31 -2.91 2.88 10.07
N GLU A 32 -2.07 2.34 10.95
CA GLU A 32 -0.83 3.01 11.35
C GLU A 32 0.12 3.23 10.16
N LEU A 33 0.23 2.25 9.26
CA LEU A 33 1.09 2.34 8.08
C LEU A 33 0.59 3.36 7.05
N ARG A 34 -0.72 3.63 6.96
CA ARG A 34 -1.27 4.68 6.10
C ARG A 34 -0.78 6.07 6.52
N ASP A 35 -0.88 6.39 7.80
CA ASP A 35 -0.40 7.68 8.30
C ASP A 35 1.13 7.77 8.24
N ARG A 36 1.80 6.65 8.52
CA ARG A 36 3.26 6.56 8.50
C ARG A 36 3.82 6.77 7.09
N VAL A 37 3.23 6.16 6.05
CA VAL A 37 3.75 6.29 4.67
C VAL A 37 3.74 7.75 4.19
N VAL A 38 2.70 8.52 4.52
CA VAL A 38 2.64 9.95 4.18
C VAL A 38 3.74 10.73 4.91
N LYS A 39 3.92 10.50 6.21
CA LYS A 39 4.97 11.15 7.01
C LYS A 39 6.37 10.80 6.49
N SER A 40 6.61 9.54 6.16
CA SER A 40 7.92 9.08 5.67
C SER A 40 8.23 9.67 4.29
N HIS A 41 7.25 9.85 3.42
CA HIS A 41 7.42 10.61 2.18
C HIS A 41 7.74 12.09 2.44
N LEU A 42 7.00 12.76 3.33
CA LEU A 42 7.24 14.17 3.68
C LEU A 42 8.63 14.40 4.27
N ASN A 43 9.14 13.43 5.03
CA ASN A 43 10.46 13.48 5.65
C ASN A 43 11.58 12.95 4.76
N ASN A 44 11.29 12.47 3.54
CA ASN A 44 12.24 11.75 2.67
C ASN A 44 12.92 10.56 3.38
N ASP A 45 12.21 9.89 4.30
CA ASP A 45 12.71 8.72 5.03
C ASP A 45 12.58 7.47 4.16
N ASN A 46 13.53 7.31 3.24
CA ASN A 46 13.54 6.20 2.29
C ASN A 46 13.67 4.84 2.97
N GLU A 47 14.37 4.74 4.09
CA GLU A 47 14.52 3.48 4.82
C GLU A 47 13.17 3.02 5.38
N ASP A 48 12.40 3.95 5.95
CA ASP A 48 11.08 3.63 6.47
C ASP A 48 10.08 3.34 5.36
N LEU A 49 10.11 4.11 4.26
CA LEU A 49 9.31 3.83 3.07
C LEU A 49 9.57 2.41 2.54
N ASP A 50 10.83 1.98 2.46
CA ASP A 50 11.18 0.64 2.02
C ASP A 50 10.58 -0.42 2.95
N LYS A 51 10.63 -0.23 4.27
CA LYS A 51 9.99 -1.15 5.23
C LYS A 51 8.48 -1.25 5.00
N ILE A 52 7.81 -0.12 4.81
CA ILE A 52 6.35 -0.05 4.61
C ILE A 52 5.95 -0.76 3.31
N TYR A 53 6.54 -0.38 2.18
CA TYR A 53 6.19 -0.97 0.88
C TYR A 53 6.57 -2.45 0.81
N ASN A 54 7.71 -2.87 1.39
CA ASN A 54 8.07 -4.29 1.45
C ASN A 54 7.10 -5.11 2.31
N TYR A 55 6.57 -4.54 3.39
CA TYR A 55 5.54 -5.20 4.20
C TYR A 55 4.22 -5.32 3.45
N ALA A 56 3.79 -4.25 2.76
CA ALA A 56 2.58 -4.22 1.96
C ALA A 56 2.66 -5.23 0.79
N GLU A 57 3.78 -5.26 0.08
CA GLU A 57 4.08 -6.23 -0.97
C GLU A 57 4.01 -7.67 -0.42
N TRP A 58 4.67 -7.92 0.72
CA TRP A 58 4.64 -9.25 1.33
C TRP A 58 3.21 -9.69 1.68
N CYS A 59 2.39 -8.78 2.24
CA CYS A 59 0.98 -9.05 2.52
C CYS A 59 0.20 -9.39 1.25
N PHE A 60 0.45 -8.65 0.16
CA PHE A 60 -0.21 -8.86 -1.12
C PHE A 60 0.07 -10.26 -1.66
N TYR A 61 1.33 -10.70 -1.64
CA TYR A 61 1.71 -12.04 -2.09
C TYR A 61 1.28 -13.18 -1.16
N GLN A 62 0.60 -12.91 -0.04
CA GLN A 62 0.01 -13.97 0.79
C GLN A 62 -1.27 -14.57 0.20
N TYR A 63 -1.78 -14.14 -0.97
CA TYR A 63 -3.06 -14.61 -1.53
C TYR A 63 -3.25 -16.13 -1.51
N ARG A 64 -2.23 -16.93 -1.85
CA ARG A 64 -2.32 -18.41 -1.80
C ARG A 64 -2.44 -19.00 -0.39
N ARG A 65 -1.99 -18.27 0.63
CA ARG A 65 -1.96 -18.71 2.04
C ARG A 65 -3.05 -18.06 2.88
N SER A 66 -3.44 -16.85 2.53
CA SER A 66 -4.40 -16.04 3.25
C SER A 66 -4.98 -14.97 2.31
N ASN A 67 -6.12 -15.28 1.71
CA ASN A 67 -6.93 -14.29 0.99
C ASN A 67 -7.30 -13.10 1.88
N TYR A 68 -7.48 -13.33 3.18
CA TYR A 68 -7.74 -12.26 4.14
C TYR A 68 -6.59 -11.23 4.19
N LEU A 69 -5.33 -11.66 4.25
CA LEU A 69 -4.19 -10.74 4.27
C LEU A 69 -4.02 -9.98 2.96
N ASN A 70 -4.19 -10.67 1.83
CA ASN A 70 -4.15 -10.03 0.52
C ASN A 70 -5.27 -8.98 0.38
N ASN A 71 -6.52 -9.35 0.66
CA ASN A 71 -7.64 -8.43 0.59
C ASN A 71 -7.45 -7.25 1.55
N ALA A 72 -7.01 -7.51 2.79
CA ALA A 72 -6.81 -6.46 3.78
C ALA A 72 -5.77 -5.43 3.34
N ILE A 73 -4.66 -5.84 2.71
CA ILE A 73 -3.68 -4.86 2.21
C ILE A 73 -4.18 -4.13 0.96
N CYS A 74 -4.94 -4.79 0.07
CA CYS A 74 -5.51 -4.16 -1.11
C CYS A 74 -6.45 -3.01 -0.73
N VAL A 75 -7.47 -3.28 0.11
CA VAL A 75 -8.48 -2.28 0.50
C VAL A 75 -8.04 -1.41 1.67
N GLY A 76 -7.13 -1.89 2.50
CA GLY A 76 -6.70 -1.16 3.70
C GLY A 76 -5.50 -0.24 3.46
N PHE A 77 -4.63 -0.55 2.49
CA PHE A 77 -3.41 0.22 2.23
C PHE A 77 -3.36 0.74 0.80
N TYR A 78 -3.33 -0.16 -0.20
CA TYR A 78 -3.14 0.26 -1.58
C TYR A 78 -4.24 1.20 -2.04
N GLU A 79 -5.52 0.86 -1.86
CA GLU A 79 -6.70 1.68 -2.20
C GLU A 79 -6.54 3.14 -1.74
N HIS A 80 -5.92 3.37 -0.59
CA HIS A 80 -5.80 4.69 0.02
C HIS A 80 -4.53 5.47 -0.39
N LEU A 81 -3.58 4.86 -1.12
CA LEU A 81 -2.36 5.58 -1.56
C LEU A 81 -2.66 6.74 -2.51
N VAL A 82 -3.84 6.79 -3.13
CA VAL A 82 -4.23 7.87 -4.04
C VAL A 82 -4.86 9.09 -3.35
N GLU A 83 -5.13 9.00 -2.04
CA GLU A 83 -5.75 10.07 -1.24
C GLU A 83 -4.84 11.30 -1.15
N ASP A 84 -3.56 11.09 -0.82
CA ASP A 84 -2.55 12.15 -0.77
C ASP A 84 -1.77 12.24 -2.09
N GLU A 85 -1.50 13.48 -2.53
CA GLU A 85 -0.75 13.72 -3.78
C GLU A 85 0.66 13.11 -3.72
N ILE A 86 1.32 13.19 -2.55
CA ILE A 86 2.69 12.71 -2.38
C ILE A 86 2.79 11.18 -2.51
N THR A 87 1.82 10.44 -1.95
CA THR A 87 1.76 8.98 -2.08
C THR A 87 1.29 8.57 -3.47
N ARG A 88 0.34 9.31 -4.07
CA ARG A 88 -0.15 9.04 -5.43
C ARG A 88 0.97 9.13 -6.45
N ARG A 89 1.76 10.20 -6.42
CA ARG A 89 2.92 10.38 -7.33
C ARG A 89 4.03 9.36 -7.09
N ALA A 90 4.10 8.76 -5.91
CA ALA A 90 5.08 7.73 -5.62
C ALA A 90 4.69 6.35 -6.21
N ILE A 91 3.43 6.14 -6.59
CA ILE A 91 2.91 4.83 -7.06
C ILE A 91 3.74 4.25 -8.21
N PRO A 92 4.03 4.98 -9.31
CA PRO A 92 4.83 4.45 -10.42
C PRO A 92 6.22 3.96 -10.06
N TYR A 93 6.81 4.46 -8.97
CA TYR A 93 8.17 4.14 -8.56
C TYR A 93 8.23 3.07 -7.46
N ARG A 94 7.13 2.91 -6.70
CA ARG A 94 7.09 2.07 -5.49
C ARG A 94 6.23 0.82 -5.64
N ILE A 95 5.26 0.80 -6.56
CA ILE A 95 4.35 -0.34 -6.75
C ILE A 95 4.78 -1.14 -7.98
N LYS A 96 4.86 -2.47 -7.84
CA LYS A 96 5.18 -3.38 -8.94
C LYS A 96 4.03 -3.54 -9.94
N PRO A 97 4.31 -3.81 -11.24
CA PRO A 97 3.27 -3.86 -12.28
C PRO A 97 2.11 -4.82 -12.00
N ASP A 98 2.39 -6.02 -11.48
CA ASP A 98 1.39 -7.03 -11.15
C ASP A 98 0.47 -6.61 -9.98
N ILE A 99 1.05 -5.91 -8.99
CA ILE A 99 0.28 -5.32 -7.89
C ILE A 99 -0.58 -4.19 -8.43
N PHE A 100 0.00 -3.27 -9.22
CA PHE A 100 -0.73 -2.14 -9.82
C PHE A 100 -1.91 -2.63 -10.65
N GLU A 101 -1.70 -3.59 -11.55
CA GLU A 101 -2.77 -4.20 -12.35
C GLU A 101 -3.91 -4.74 -11.47
N SER A 102 -3.57 -5.35 -10.34
CA SER A 102 -4.55 -5.95 -9.43
C SER A 102 -5.35 -4.92 -8.63
N VAL A 103 -4.79 -3.73 -8.37
CA VAL A 103 -5.42 -2.71 -7.52
C VAL A 103 -5.88 -1.46 -8.28
N LYS A 104 -5.58 -1.31 -9.58
CA LYS A 104 -5.91 -0.10 -10.34
C LYS A 104 -7.41 0.24 -10.35
N THR A 105 -8.29 -0.76 -10.29
CA THR A 105 -9.74 -0.54 -10.21
C THR A 105 -10.18 0.06 -8.87
N LEU A 106 -9.41 -0.18 -7.79
CA LEU A 106 -9.60 0.49 -6.50
C LEU A 106 -9.20 1.97 -6.62
N PHE A 107 -8.12 2.27 -7.35
CA PHE A 107 -7.70 3.65 -7.60
C PHE A 107 -8.75 4.40 -8.42
N GLU A 108 -9.27 3.77 -9.48
CA GLU A 108 -10.37 4.32 -10.29
C GLU A 108 -11.59 4.64 -9.41
N TRP A 109 -11.98 3.70 -8.55
CA TRP A 109 -13.09 3.89 -7.63
C TRP A 109 -12.87 5.06 -6.67
N MET A 110 -11.68 5.16 -6.07
CA MET A 110 -11.33 6.24 -5.14
C MET A 110 -11.27 7.59 -5.83
N LEU A 111 -10.77 7.64 -7.07
CA LEU A 111 -10.63 8.85 -7.87
C LEU A 111 -11.83 9.11 -8.80
N ARG A 112 -12.97 8.41 -8.63
CA ARG A 112 -14.14 8.53 -9.52
C ARG A 112 -14.69 9.95 -9.70
N LYS A 113 -14.48 10.82 -8.71
CA LYS A 113 -14.87 12.25 -8.78
C LYS A 113 -13.84 13.14 -9.48
N ASN A 114 -12.62 12.62 -9.66
CA ASN A 114 -11.46 13.29 -10.25
C ASN A 114 -10.82 12.39 -11.33
N LYS A 115 -11.61 11.99 -12.33
CA LYS A 115 -11.18 11.00 -13.35
C LYS A 115 -9.83 11.33 -14.00
N GLY A 116 -9.55 12.61 -14.25
CA GLY A 116 -8.27 13.06 -14.82
C GLY A 116 -7.05 12.66 -13.98
N LEU A 117 -7.17 12.59 -12.65
CA LEU A 117 -6.07 12.14 -11.78
C LEU A 117 -5.81 10.64 -11.90
N TYR A 118 -6.84 9.85 -12.19
CA TYR A 118 -6.68 8.41 -12.44
C TYR A 118 -6.06 8.17 -13.82
N GLU A 119 -6.51 8.91 -14.84
CA GLU A 119 -5.94 8.88 -16.19
C GLU A 119 -4.44 9.23 -16.15
N GLU A 120 -4.09 10.36 -15.50
CA GLU A 120 -2.70 10.79 -15.30
C GLU A 120 -1.87 9.71 -14.58
N LEU A 121 -2.41 9.11 -13.52
CA LEU A 121 -1.73 8.04 -12.78
C LEU A 121 -1.43 6.83 -13.67
N VAL A 122 -2.40 6.36 -14.47
CA VAL A 122 -2.21 5.21 -15.35
C VAL A 122 -1.22 5.52 -16.47
N GLU A 123 -1.30 6.71 -17.08
CA GLU A 123 -0.36 7.16 -18.10
C GLU A 123 1.06 7.27 -17.57
N GLU A 124 1.25 7.90 -16.41
CA GLU A 124 2.55 8.02 -15.74
C GLU A 124 3.11 6.65 -15.38
N TYR A 125 2.27 5.76 -14.83
CA TYR A 125 2.66 4.39 -14.51
C TYR A 125 3.14 3.63 -15.75
N ASN A 126 2.38 3.69 -16.85
CA ASN A 126 2.73 3.06 -18.12
C ASN A 126 4.06 3.58 -18.66
N LYS A 127 4.28 4.89 -18.62
CA LYS A 127 5.51 5.53 -19.08
C LYS A 127 6.74 5.07 -18.28
N ILE A 128 6.64 5.02 -16.95
CA ILE A 128 7.77 4.70 -16.07
C ILE A 128 8.10 3.21 -16.08
N ASN A 129 7.07 2.35 -16.08
CA ASN A 129 7.24 0.91 -15.95
C ASN A 129 7.25 0.17 -17.31
N ASN A 130 7.12 0.90 -18.42
CA ASN A 130 7.02 0.36 -19.77
C ASN A 130 5.87 -0.69 -19.88
N THR A 131 4.70 -0.32 -19.36
CA THR A 131 3.47 -1.13 -19.38
C THR A 131 2.41 -0.52 -20.30
N ASN A 132 1.34 -1.26 -20.59
CA ASN A 132 0.24 -0.84 -21.47
C ASN A 132 -1.13 -1.05 -20.80
N PHE A 133 -1.28 -0.65 -19.55
CA PHE A 133 -2.56 -0.75 -18.84
C PHE A 133 -3.59 0.17 -19.46
N VAL A 134 -4.79 -0.36 -19.70
CA VAL A 134 -5.96 0.39 -20.16
C VAL A 134 -6.54 1.19 -18.99
N ILE A 135 -6.95 2.42 -19.27
CA ILE A 135 -7.67 3.33 -18.38
C ILE A 135 -9.06 2.76 -18.10
#